data_AF-A0A2V8DX32-F1
#
_entry.id   AF-A0A2V8DX32-F1
#
_cell.length_a   1.000
_cell.length_b   1.000
_cell.length_c   1.000
_cell.angle_alpha   90.00
_cell.angle_beta   90.00
_cell.angle_gamma   90.00
#
_symmetry.space_group_name_H-M   'P 1'
#
loop_
_entity.id
_entity.type
_entity.pdbx_description
1 polymer ?
#
loop_
_entity_poly.entity_id
_entity_poly.type
_entity_poly.pdbx_seq_one_letter_code
_entity_poly.pdbx_strand_id
1 'polypeptide(L)'
;MNPEQPKYRPQERFWPYVELSEQPTDEEIASLDPDLQEALFGVKPRPFSITIVFPALDRPDFSRALELASNSAEFRETGSGPNRRYRARFWSRDAERLRDLFAIVGSSDDTDVLIDDRPVPYARELWLPLVWLLIPR
;
A
#
# COMPACT_ATOMS: atom_id res chain seq x y z
N MET A 1 61.89 -43.45 -20.79
CA MET A 1 61.89 -41.98 -20.72
C MET A 1 60.46 -41.52 -20.58
N ASN A 2 60.05 -41.10 -19.38
CA ASN A 2 58.70 -40.62 -19.10
C ASN A 2 58.73 -39.08 -19.23
N PRO A 3 57.94 -38.44 -20.10
CA PRO A 3 57.97 -36.98 -20.23
C PRO A 3 57.48 -36.36 -18.92
N GLU A 4 58.25 -35.40 -18.38
CA GLU A 4 57.90 -34.66 -17.16
C GLU A 4 56.49 -34.07 -17.29
N GLN A 5 55.63 -34.39 -16.33
CA GLN A 5 54.31 -33.77 -16.24
C GLN A 5 54.44 -32.28 -15.94
N PRO A 6 53.65 -31.40 -16.58
CA PRO A 6 53.74 -29.96 -16.35
C PRO A 6 53.45 -29.63 -14.88
N LYS A 7 54.41 -28.97 -14.22
CA LYS A 7 54.40 -28.59 -12.79
C LYS A 7 53.34 -27.55 -12.40
N TYR A 8 52.56 -27.04 -13.36
CA TYR A 8 51.60 -25.98 -13.11
C TYR A 8 50.20 -26.46 -13.48
N ARG A 9 49.37 -26.68 -12.45
CA ARG A 9 47.93 -26.84 -12.57
C ARG A 9 47.30 -25.50 -12.18
N PRO A 10 46.65 -24.76 -13.11
CA PRO A 10 45.93 -23.55 -12.75
C PRO A 10 44.91 -23.89 -11.67
N GLN A 11 44.86 -23.11 -10.59
CA GLN A 11 43.86 -23.34 -9.55
C GLN A 11 42.48 -23.15 -10.18
N GLU A 12 41.59 -24.14 -10.03
CA GLU A 12 40.19 -24.08 -10.48
C GLU A 12 39.34 -23.04 -9.69
N ARG A 13 39.98 -22.07 -9.04
CA ARG A 13 39.36 -20.91 -8.38
C ARG A 13 39.62 -19.68 -9.23
N PHE A 14 39.01 -19.65 -10.41
CA PHE A 14 39.19 -18.54 -11.34
C PHE A 14 38.21 -17.38 -11.07
N TRP A 15 37.15 -17.59 -10.27
CA TRP A 15 36.18 -16.56 -9.91
C TRP A 15 36.28 -16.17 -8.43
N PRO A 16 36.47 -14.88 -8.09
CA PRO A 16 36.44 -14.39 -6.71
C PRO A 16 35.05 -14.43 -6.06
N TYR A 17 34.03 -14.92 -6.78
CA TYR A 17 32.63 -14.96 -6.37
C TYR A 17 32.21 -16.29 -5.71
N VAL A 18 33.15 -17.21 -5.46
CA VAL A 18 32.86 -18.53 -4.86
C VAL A 18 32.25 -18.41 -3.46
N GLU A 19 32.39 -17.27 -2.79
CA GLU A 19 31.80 -17.01 -1.47
C GLU A 19 30.64 -16.00 -1.48
N LEU A 20 30.22 -15.47 -2.64
CA LEU A 20 29.00 -14.67 -2.70
C LEU A 20 27.79 -15.59 -2.68
N SER A 21 26.83 -15.30 -1.78
CA SER A 21 25.55 -15.98 -1.79
C SER A 21 24.83 -15.72 -3.11
N GLU A 22 24.25 -16.76 -3.70
CA GLU A 22 23.44 -16.63 -4.93
C GLU A 22 22.19 -15.77 -4.71
N GLN A 23 21.71 -15.68 -3.47
CA GLN A 23 20.62 -14.79 -3.08
C GLN A 23 21.19 -13.48 -2.50
N PRO A 24 20.81 -12.32 -3.05
CA PRO A 24 21.16 -11.03 -2.46
C PRO A 24 20.43 -10.87 -1.12
N THR A 25 21.09 -10.23 -0.17
CA THR A 25 20.52 -9.91 1.14
C THR A 25 19.53 -8.75 1.07
N ASP A 26 18.65 -8.61 2.07
CA ASP A 26 17.68 -7.52 2.13
C ASP A 26 18.34 -6.12 2.13
N GLU A 27 19.50 -6.00 2.77
CA GLU A 27 20.28 -4.75 2.81
C GLU A 27 20.86 -4.41 1.43
N GLU A 28 21.39 -5.39 0.70
CA GLU A 28 21.89 -5.21 -0.67
C GLU A 28 20.75 -4.84 -1.62
N ILE A 29 19.60 -5.50 -1.52
CA ILE A 29 18.42 -5.17 -2.32
C ILE A 29 17.93 -3.75 -2.02
N ALA A 30 17.98 -3.31 -0.76
CA ALA A 30 17.59 -1.96 -0.36
C ALA A 30 18.57 -0.87 -0.85
N SER A 31 19.84 -1.23 -1.07
CA SER A 31 20.87 -0.33 -1.60
C SER A 31 20.81 -0.11 -3.12
N LEU A 32 20.04 -0.93 -3.85
CA LEU A 32 19.88 -0.81 -5.28
C LEU A 32 19.14 0.49 -5.64
N ASP A 33 19.48 1.02 -6.82
CA ASP A 33 18.68 2.09 -7.43
C ASP A 33 17.22 1.65 -7.59
N PRO A 34 16.23 2.52 -7.27
CA PRO A 34 14.81 2.14 -7.32
C PRO A 34 14.33 1.64 -8.68
N ASP A 35 14.81 2.22 -9.78
CA ASP A 35 14.40 1.82 -11.14
C ASP A 35 15.00 0.44 -11.49
N LEU A 36 16.25 0.19 -11.05
CA LEU A 36 16.89 -1.12 -11.18
C LEU A 36 16.21 -2.18 -10.32
N GLN A 37 15.82 -1.83 -9.09
CA GLN A 37 15.08 -2.72 -8.20
C GLN A 37 13.74 -3.13 -8.83
N GLU A 38 13.01 -2.17 -9.43
CA GLU A 38 11.76 -2.45 -10.14
C GLU A 38 11.96 -3.34 -11.37
N ALA A 39 13.01 -3.11 -12.17
CA ALA A 39 13.29 -3.93 -13.34
C ALA A 39 13.66 -5.39 -13.00
N LEU A 40 14.37 -5.59 -11.89
CA LEU A 40 14.84 -6.92 -11.46
C LEU A 40 13.78 -7.71 -10.67
N PHE A 41 13.03 -7.05 -9.79
CA PHE A 41 12.12 -7.70 -8.84
C PHE A 41 10.63 -7.34 -9.06
N GLY A 42 10.34 -6.47 -10.02
CA GLY A 42 9.01 -5.93 -10.26
C GLY A 42 8.60 -4.84 -9.26
N VAL A 43 7.45 -4.23 -9.51
CA VAL A 43 6.86 -3.25 -8.61
C VAL A 43 6.50 -3.95 -7.31
N LYS A 44 7.13 -3.55 -6.19
CA LYS A 44 6.71 -4.03 -4.86
C LYS A 44 5.21 -3.74 -4.71
N PRO A 45 4.37 -4.74 -4.39
CA PRO A 45 2.95 -4.50 -4.20
C PRO A 45 2.78 -3.51 -3.06
N ARG A 46 2.48 -2.25 -3.41
CA ARG A 46 2.05 -1.27 -2.42
C ARG A 46 0.62 -1.65 -2.04
N PRO A 47 0.29 -1.75 -0.74
CA PRO A 47 -1.10 -1.89 -0.37
C PRO A 47 -1.84 -0.66 -0.90
N PHE A 48 -2.82 -0.87 -1.76
CA PHE A 48 -3.65 0.23 -2.23
C PHE A 48 -4.43 0.77 -1.04
N SER A 49 -4.71 2.07 -1.09
CA SER A 49 -5.44 2.78 -0.07
C SER A 49 -6.84 3.12 -0.54
N ILE A 50 -7.77 3.15 0.41
CA ILE A 50 -9.13 3.63 0.21
C ILE A 50 -9.27 4.89 1.04
N THR A 51 -9.66 6.00 0.41
CA THR A 51 -9.88 7.26 1.10
C THR A 51 -11.34 7.65 1.00
N ILE A 52 -11.95 7.95 2.15
CA ILE A 52 -13.30 8.52 2.22
C ILE A 52 -13.15 10.03 2.41
N VAL A 53 -13.79 10.81 1.54
CA VAL A 53 -13.91 12.26 1.64
C VAL A 53 -15.38 12.59 1.88
N PHE A 54 -15.71 13.31 2.94
CA PHE A 54 -17.10 13.59 3.30
C PHE A 54 -17.27 14.99 3.89
N PRO A 55 -18.45 15.62 3.75
CA PRO A 55 -18.74 16.92 4.34
C PRO A 55 -19.03 16.78 5.85
N ALA A 56 -19.21 17.92 6.52
CA ALA A 56 -19.89 17.91 7.81
C ALA A 56 -21.35 17.46 7.63
N LEU A 57 -21.82 16.55 8.47
CA LEU A 57 -23.19 16.06 8.43
C LEU A 57 -23.96 16.55 9.66
N ASP A 58 -25.19 17.01 9.45
CA ASP A 58 -26.11 17.35 10.54
C ASP A 58 -26.84 16.08 11.01
N ARG A 59 -26.12 15.21 11.73
CA ARG A 59 -26.64 13.94 12.24
C ARG A 59 -26.09 13.60 13.62
N PRO A 60 -26.87 12.90 14.48
CA PRO A 60 -26.43 12.52 15.82
C PRO A 60 -25.18 11.63 15.85
N ASP A 61 -24.98 10.80 14.83
CA ASP A 61 -23.87 9.85 14.69
C ASP A 61 -22.61 10.48 14.06
N PHE A 62 -22.64 11.77 13.71
CA PHE A 62 -21.51 12.42 13.05
C PHE A 62 -20.27 12.52 13.94
N SER A 63 -20.45 12.71 15.26
CA SER A 63 -19.33 12.68 16.21
C SER A 63 -18.59 11.34 16.16
N ARG A 64 -19.33 10.23 16.05
CA ARG A 64 -18.77 8.89 15.91
C ARG A 64 -18.02 8.72 14.58
N ALA A 65 -18.52 9.31 13.48
CA ALA A 65 -17.79 9.31 12.21
C ALA A 65 -16.45 10.02 12.34
N LEU A 66 -16.37 11.14 13.06
CA LEU A 66 -15.11 11.85 13.30
C LEU A 66 -14.13 11.03 14.15
N GLU A 67 -14.61 10.33 15.18
CA GLU A 67 -13.78 9.41 15.96
C GLU A 67 -13.21 8.27 15.10
N LEU A 68 -14.04 7.66 14.25
CA LEU A 68 -13.60 6.60 13.34
C LEU A 68 -12.56 7.13 12.33
N ALA A 69 -12.83 8.32 11.78
CA ALA A 69 -11.95 8.97 10.83
C ALA A 69 -10.60 9.38 11.44
N SER A 70 -10.57 9.89 12.68
CA SER A 70 -9.32 10.28 13.36
C SER A 70 -8.43 9.08 13.70
N ASN A 71 -9.00 7.87 13.80
CA ASN A 71 -8.27 6.62 14.02
C ASN A 71 -7.87 5.90 12.71
N SER A 72 -8.05 6.56 11.57
CA SER A 72 -7.61 6.05 10.26
C SER A 72 -6.09 6.22 10.09
N ALA A 73 -5.52 5.66 9.02
CA ALA A 73 -4.09 5.77 8.74
C ALA A 73 -3.66 7.22 8.47
N GLU A 74 -4.56 8.03 7.93
CA GLU A 74 -4.34 9.45 7.73
C GLU A 74 -5.67 10.20 7.77
N PHE A 75 -5.76 11.21 8.63
CA PHE A 75 -6.92 12.08 8.76
C PHE A 75 -6.55 13.53 8.47
N ARG A 76 -7.34 14.21 7.62
CA ARG A 76 -7.19 15.64 7.33
C ARG A 76 -8.54 16.33 7.28
N GLU A 77 -8.61 17.52 7.86
CA GLU A 77 -9.70 18.46 7.63
C GLU A 77 -9.21 19.55 6.68
N THR A 78 -10.01 19.88 5.68
CA THR A 78 -9.71 20.92 4.70
C THR A 78 -10.93 21.81 4.46
N GLY A 79 -10.69 23.07 4.10
CA GLY A 79 -11.76 24.04 3.85
C GLY A 79 -12.41 24.58 5.12
N SER A 80 -13.46 25.38 4.95
CA SER A 80 -14.23 26.01 6.03
C SER A 80 -15.70 26.15 5.67
N GLY A 81 -16.56 26.22 6.69
CA GLY A 81 -18.01 26.33 6.54
C GLY A 81 -18.59 25.22 5.63
N PRO A 82 -19.35 25.56 4.58
CA PRO A 82 -19.98 24.57 3.70
C PRO A 82 -18.98 23.77 2.85
N ASN A 83 -17.78 24.34 2.62
CA ASN A 83 -16.72 23.71 1.85
C ASN A 83 -15.78 22.86 2.74
N ARG A 84 -16.11 22.69 4.02
CA ARG A 84 -15.34 21.80 4.91
C ARG A 84 -15.44 20.36 4.41
N ARG A 85 -14.30 19.70 4.28
CA ARG A 85 -14.18 18.29 3.90
C ARG A 85 -13.25 17.56 4.86
N TYR A 86 -13.72 16.41 5.31
CA TYR A 86 -12.98 15.46 6.12
C TYR A 86 -12.47 14.35 5.21
N ARG A 87 -11.18 14.06 5.29
CA ARG A 87 -10.50 13.03 4.51
C ARG A 87 -9.94 12.00 5.47
N ALA A 88 -10.31 10.73 5.29
CA ALA A 88 -9.82 9.61 6.09
C ALA A 88 -9.30 8.49 5.18
N ARG A 89 -8.03 8.10 5.33
CA ARG A 89 -7.38 7.04 4.55
C ARG A 89 -7.29 5.74 5.32
N PHE A 90 -7.66 4.65 4.65
CA PHE A 90 -7.61 3.28 5.16
C PHE A 90 -6.76 2.40 4.25
N TRP A 91 -6.12 1.39 4.84
CA TRP A 91 -5.50 0.30 4.08
C TRP A 91 -6.49 -0.86 3.95
N SER A 92 -6.22 -1.80 3.03
CA SER A 92 -7.09 -2.97 2.83
C SER A 92 -7.31 -3.80 4.12
N ARG A 93 -6.33 -3.80 5.04
CA ARG A 93 -6.44 -4.44 6.37
C ARG A 93 -7.42 -3.76 7.33
N ASP A 94 -7.80 -2.51 7.06
CA ASP A 94 -8.69 -1.72 7.91
C ASP A 94 -10.16 -1.79 7.43
N ALA A 95 -10.51 -2.82 6.65
CA ALA A 95 -11.80 -2.95 5.97
C ALA A 95 -13.03 -2.83 6.90
N GLU A 96 -12.94 -3.34 8.13
CA GLU A 96 -14.00 -3.21 9.14
C GLU A 96 -14.23 -1.74 9.52
N ARG A 97 -13.17 -1.03 9.90
CA ARG A 97 -13.24 0.39 10.30
C ARG A 97 -13.69 1.28 9.15
N LEU A 98 -13.23 0.99 7.94
CA LEU A 98 -13.68 1.63 6.72
C LEU A 98 -15.19 1.46 6.53
N ARG A 99 -15.71 0.24 6.70
CA ARG A 99 -17.14 -0.05 6.59
C ARG A 99 -17.96 0.68 7.65
N ASP A 100 -17.48 0.69 8.90
CA ASP A 100 -18.16 1.38 10.00
C ASP A 100 -18.27 2.89 9.73
N LEU A 101 -17.20 3.53 9.25
CA LEU A 101 -17.23 4.93 8.86
C LEU A 101 -18.21 5.15 7.69
N PHE A 102 -18.10 4.32 6.65
CA PHE A 102 -18.92 4.47 5.45
C PHE A 102 -20.41 4.23 5.73
N ALA A 103 -20.77 3.40 6.71
CA ALA A 103 -22.16 3.21 7.13
C ALA A 103 -22.80 4.52 7.63
N ILE A 104 -22.01 5.43 8.22
CA ILE A 104 -22.48 6.73 8.70
C ILE A 104 -22.49 7.75 7.56
N VAL A 105 -21.35 7.93 6.90
CA VAL A 105 -21.15 9.05 5.95
C VAL A 105 -21.58 8.73 4.51
N GLY A 106 -21.71 7.44 4.18
CA GLY A 106 -21.98 6.95 2.82
C GLY A 106 -23.39 7.24 2.30
N SER A 107 -24.28 7.79 3.12
CA SER A 107 -25.62 8.22 2.70
C SER A 107 -25.69 9.65 2.16
N SER A 108 -24.61 10.43 2.30
CA SER A 108 -24.51 11.76 1.68
C SER A 108 -24.00 11.62 0.24
N ASP A 109 -24.63 12.33 -0.69
CA ASP A 109 -24.18 12.37 -2.09
C ASP A 109 -22.81 13.04 -2.24
N ASP A 110 -22.46 13.94 -1.32
CA ASP A 110 -21.16 14.64 -1.26
C ASP A 110 -20.01 13.79 -0.67
N THR A 111 -20.26 12.50 -0.38
CA THR A 111 -19.23 11.57 0.09
C THR A 111 -18.54 10.89 -1.09
N ASP A 112 -17.25 11.18 -1.29
CA ASP A 112 -16.43 10.57 -2.32
C ASP A 112 -15.60 9.41 -1.75
N VAL A 113 -15.39 8.40 -2.61
CA VAL A 113 -14.48 7.28 -2.35
C VAL A 113 -13.36 7.33 -3.37
N LEU A 114 -12.13 7.38 -2.89
CA LEU A 114 -10.93 7.44 -3.73
C LEU A 114 -10.10 6.18 -3.53
N ILE A 115 -9.49 5.70 -4.61
CA ILE A 115 -8.50 4.62 -4.58
C ILE A 115 -7.14 5.23 -4.86
N ASP A 116 -6.18 5.05 -3.96
CA ASP A 116 -4.86 5.70 -4.02
C ASP A 116 -4.96 7.21 -4.26
N ASP A 117 -5.84 7.84 -3.48
CA ASP A 117 -6.17 9.27 -3.52
C ASP A 117 -6.73 9.78 -4.85
N ARG A 118 -7.06 8.88 -5.78
CA ARG A 118 -7.57 9.21 -7.10
C ARG A 118 -9.05 8.79 -7.22
N PRO A 119 -9.87 9.61 -7.89
CA PRO A 119 -11.23 9.20 -8.22
C PRO A 119 -11.16 8.05 -9.23
N VAL A 120 -11.96 7.01 -9.00
CA VAL A 120 -12.11 5.88 -9.92
C VAL A 120 -13.59 5.65 -10.22
N PRO A 121 -13.94 5.13 -11.40
CA PRO A 121 -15.33 4.77 -11.69
C PRO A 121 -15.88 3.75 -10.70
N TYR A 122 -17.15 3.92 -10.32
CA TYR A 122 -17.89 3.00 -9.45
C TYR A 122 -17.21 2.71 -8.12
N ALA A 123 -16.52 3.71 -7.55
CA ALA A 123 -15.80 3.55 -6.28
C ALA A 123 -16.72 3.08 -5.14
N ARG A 124 -17.95 3.59 -5.07
CA ARG A 124 -18.92 3.22 -4.03
C ARG A 124 -19.59 1.88 -4.34
N GLU A 125 -19.96 1.67 -5.60
CA GLU A 125 -20.83 0.57 -6.04
C GLU A 125 -20.10 -0.72 -6.36
N LEU A 126 -18.79 -0.66 -6.61
CA LEU A 126 -17.97 -1.83 -6.95
C LEU A 126 -16.81 -2.02 -5.98
N TRP A 127 -15.99 -0.99 -5.77
CA TRP A 127 -14.76 -1.14 -4.99
C TRP A 127 -15.02 -1.42 -3.52
N LEU A 128 -15.94 -0.70 -2.87
CA LEU A 128 -16.28 -0.99 -1.48
C LEU A 128 -16.85 -2.41 -1.27
N PRO A 129 -17.77 -2.92 -2.11
CA PRO A 129 -18.14 -4.35 -2.11
C PRO A 129 -16.98 -5.33 -2.14
N LEU A 130 -16.00 -5.10 -3.01
CA LEU A 130 -14.82 -5.96 -3.09
C LEU A 130 -13.97 -5.90 -1.81
N VAL A 131 -13.85 -4.72 -1.19
CA VAL A 131 -13.14 -4.56 0.08
C VAL A 131 -13.88 -5.26 1.23
N TRP A 132 -15.23 -5.26 1.23
CA TRP A 132 -15.98 -5.97 2.27
C TRP A 132 -15.78 -7.48 2.25
N LEU A 133 -15.38 -8.08 1.11
CA LEU A 133 -15.03 -9.50 1.04
C LEU A 133 -13.77 -9.85 1.87
N LEU A 134 -12.97 -8.85 2.25
CA LEU A 134 -11.78 -9.02 3.09
C LEU A 134 -12.12 -9.11 4.58
N ILE A 135 -13.35 -8.79 4.99
CA ILE A 135 -13.76 -8.83 6.40
C ILE A 135 -13.97 -10.30 6.80
N PRO A 136 -13.26 -10.80 7.83
CA PRO A 136 -13.47 -12.16 8.34
C PRO A 136 -14.91 -12.36 8.81
N ARG A 137 -15.45 -13.57 8.63
CA ARG A 137 -16.77 -13.95 9.13
C ARG A 137 -16.70 -14.50 10.55
#